data_AF-A0A661DGT4-F1
#
_entry.id   AF-A0A661DGT4-F1
#
_cell.length_a   1.000
_cell.length_b   1.000
_cell.length_c   1.000
_cell.angle_alpha   90.00
_cell.angle_beta   90.00
_cell.angle_gamma   90.00
#
_symmetry.space_group_name_H-M   'P 1'
#
loop_
_entity.id
_entity.type
_entity.pdbx_description
1 polymer ?
#
loop_
_entity_poly.entity_id
_entity_poly.type
_entity_poly.pdbx_seq_one_letter_code
_entity_poly.pdbx_strand_id
1 'polypeptide(L)'
;AFKVIVGYSDHTLGITIPIAATAVGASIIEKHFTLDKTLEGPDHRASLEPSELTGMVNGIRDCEDALGSGVKEPTQIEAANSEASRKSLVAVKDLPAGTTISSLDMFTVKRPGTGIPPYLFNFIKGMKLSKSIKEDDVLTENHFKL
;
A
#
# COMPACT_ATOMS: atom_id res chain seq x y z
N ALA A 1 -17.45 -1.06 21.68
CA ALA A 1 -18.45 -1.43 20.67
C ALA A 1 -19.20 -2.69 21.11
N PHE A 2 -20.41 -2.92 20.59
CA PHE A 2 -21.38 -3.92 21.07
C PHE A 2 -20.98 -5.41 20.90
N LYS A 3 -19.82 -5.72 20.30
CA LYS A 3 -19.31 -7.09 20.07
C LYS A 3 -20.30 -8.04 19.39
N VAL A 4 -21.07 -7.50 18.44
CA VAL A 4 -22.02 -8.25 17.62
C VAL A 4 -21.74 -7.99 16.15
N ILE A 5 -22.25 -8.87 15.28
CA ILE A 5 -22.23 -8.67 13.83
C ILE A 5 -23.06 -7.43 13.50
N VAL A 6 -22.49 -6.55 12.69
CA VAL A 6 -23.17 -5.34 12.21
C VAL A 6 -23.52 -5.52 10.74
N GLY A 7 -24.75 -5.18 10.38
CA GLY A 7 -25.23 -5.18 9.01
C GLY A 7 -25.73 -3.81 8.57
N TYR A 8 -26.06 -3.68 7.30
CA TYR A 8 -26.66 -2.50 6.69
C TYR A 8 -27.85 -2.91 5.82
N SER A 9 -29.01 -2.31 6.09
CA SER A 9 -30.24 -2.49 5.32
C SER A 9 -30.47 -1.24 4.47
N ASP A 10 -30.37 -1.40 3.16
CA ASP A 10 -30.27 -0.29 2.22
C ASP A 10 -31.56 -0.04 1.44
N HIS A 11 -31.94 1.25 1.38
CA HIS A 11 -33.11 1.74 0.65
C HIS A 11 -32.73 2.82 -0.38
N THR A 12 -31.44 3.00 -0.65
CA THR A 12 -30.96 3.94 -1.68
C THR A 12 -31.12 3.36 -3.10
N LEU A 13 -30.93 4.18 -4.14
CA LEU A 13 -30.95 3.67 -5.52
C LEU A 13 -29.61 3.04 -5.92
N GLY A 14 -29.67 1.95 -6.70
CA GLY A 14 -28.49 1.27 -7.23
C GLY A 14 -27.70 0.50 -6.17
N ILE A 15 -26.42 0.25 -6.46
CA ILE A 15 -25.60 -0.75 -5.73
C ILE A 15 -24.41 -0.15 -4.96
N THR A 16 -24.16 1.14 -5.12
CA THR A 16 -22.95 1.80 -4.59
C THR A 16 -22.89 1.79 -3.07
N ILE A 17 -23.98 2.12 -2.38
CA ILE A 17 -24.02 2.20 -0.92
C ILE A 17 -23.89 0.82 -0.25
N PRO A 18 -24.57 -0.23 -0.73
CA PRO A 18 -24.34 -1.60 -0.27
C PRO A 18 -22.86 -2.04 -0.34
N ILE A 19 -22.17 -1.73 -1.45
CA ILE A 19 -20.74 -2.05 -1.61
C ILE A 19 -19.89 -1.25 -0.62
N ALA A 20 -20.16 0.05 -0.47
CA ALA A 20 -19.43 0.90 0.47
C ALA A 20 -19.65 0.49 1.93
N ALA A 21 -20.83 -0.01 2.28
CA ALA A 21 -21.13 -0.52 3.62
C ALA A 21 -20.22 -1.71 4.00
N THR A 22 -19.92 -2.59 3.05
CA THR A 22 -18.95 -3.68 3.23
C THR A 22 -17.55 -3.13 3.56
N ALA A 23 -17.11 -2.09 2.85
CA ALA A 23 -15.80 -1.47 3.08
C ALA A 23 -15.62 -0.87 4.49
N VAL A 24 -16.71 -0.48 5.15
CA VAL A 24 -16.70 0.05 6.52
C VAL A 24 -17.07 -0.98 7.58
N GLY A 25 -17.16 -2.26 7.21
CA GLY A 25 -17.28 -3.38 8.14
C GLY A 25 -18.69 -3.95 8.31
N ALA A 26 -19.66 -3.60 7.46
CA ALA A 26 -20.93 -4.33 7.44
C ALA A 26 -20.70 -5.77 6.94
N SER A 27 -21.14 -6.76 7.72
CA SER A 27 -21.02 -8.18 7.37
C SER A 27 -22.33 -8.78 6.83
N ILE A 28 -23.42 -8.02 6.86
CA ILE A 28 -24.73 -8.39 6.34
C ILE A 28 -25.25 -7.20 5.54
N ILE A 29 -25.66 -7.45 4.30
CA ILE A 29 -26.27 -6.45 3.43
C ILE A 29 -27.67 -6.91 3.07
N GLU A 30 -28.65 -6.04 3.30
CA GLU A 30 -30.03 -6.25 2.88
C GLU A 30 -30.40 -5.20 1.83
N LYS A 31 -31.10 -5.64 0.77
CA LYS A 31 -31.54 -4.81 -0.33
C LYS A 31 -32.83 -5.38 -0.91
N HIS A 32 -33.77 -4.52 -1.27
CA HIS A 32 -34.97 -4.95 -1.98
C HIS A 32 -34.65 -5.48 -3.38
N PHE A 33 -35.37 -6.52 -3.79
CA PHE A 33 -35.20 -7.21 -5.07
C PHE A 33 -36.55 -7.41 -5.75
N THR A 34 -36.57 -7.26 -7.07
CA THR A 34 -37.73 -7.49 -7.94
C THR A 34 -37.29 -8.23 -9.21
N LEU A 35 -38.22 -8.93 -9.85
CA LEU A 35 -38.00 -9.48 -11.19
C LEU A 35 -38.10 -8.40 -12.28
N ASP A 36 -38.88 -7.36 -12.02
CA ASP A 36 -39.16 -6.24 -12.92
C ASP A 36 -39.60 -5.01 -12.10
N LYS A 37 -38.98 -3.85 -12.32
CA LYS A 37 -39.31 -2.59 -11.60
C LYS A 37 -40.61 -1.94 -12.05
N THR A 38 -41.18 -2.37 -13.16
CA THR A 38 -42.43 -1.85 -13.74
C THR A 38 -43.69 -2.49 -13.15
N LEU A 39 -43.54 -3.56 -12.36
CA LEU A 39 -44.65 -4.21 -11.67
C LEU A 39 -45.37 -3.28 -10.68
N GLU A 40 -46.65 -3.54 -10.45
CA GLU A 40 -47.47 -2.80 -9.51
C GLU A 40 -47.01 -3.00 -8.07
N GLY A 41 -46.82 -1.91 -7.34
CA GLY A 41 -46.43 -1.92 -5.94
C GLY A 41 -45.39 -0.84 -5.64
N PRO A 42 -45.37 -0.31 -4.41
CA PRO A 42 -44.51 0.81 -4.06
C PRO A 42 -43.02 0.46 -4.11
N ASP A 43 -42.66 -0.80 -3.82
CA ASP A 43 -41.27 -1.20 -3.61
C ASP A 43 -40.54 -1.62 -4.90
N HIS A 44 -41.27 -2.00 -5.95
CA HIS A 44 -40.66 -2.49 -7.20
C HIS A 44 -39.74 -1.44 -7.84
N ARG A 45 -40.15 -0.17 -7.88
CA ARG A 45 -39.36 0.92 -8.47
C ARG A 45 -38.05 1.22 -7.74
N ALA A 46 -37.98 0.93 -6.44
CA ALA A 46 -36.81 1.15 -5.60
C ALA A 46 -35.92 -0.10 -5.44
N SER A 47 -36.39 -1.26 -5.90
CA SER A 47 -35.70 -2.55 -5.81
C SER A 47 -34.58 -2.70 -6.85
N LEU A 48 -33.73 -3.72 -6.68
CA LEU A 48 -32.82 -4.20 -7.72
C LEU A 48 -33.47 -5.27 -8.59
N GLU A 49 -33.17 -5.25 -9.89
CA GLU A 49 -33.45 -6.34 -10.82
C GLU A 49 -32.32 -7.40 -10.83
N PRO A 50 -32.51 -8.58 -11.46
CA PRO A 50 -31.53 -9.67 -11.45
C PRO A 50 -30.10 -9.28 -11.84
N SER A 51 -29.94 -8.46 -12.87
CA SER A 51 -28.63 -8.00 -13.33
C SER A 51 -27.97 -7.06 -12.32
N GLU A 52 -28.74 -6.16 -11.71
CA GLU A 52 -28.23 -5.22 -10.70
C GLU A 52 -27.90 -5.93 -9.40
N LEU A 53 -28.71 -6.91 -8.96
CA LEU A 53 -28.40 -7.74 -7.79
C LEU A 53 -27.11 -8.52 -8.01
N THR A 54 -26.94 -9.11 -9.20
CA THR A 54 -25.69 -9.78 -9.58
C THR A 54 -24.51 -8.81 -9.53
N GLY A 55 -24.67 -7.61 -10.06
CA GLY A 55 -23.66 -6.55 -9.99
C GLY A 55 -23.31 -6.14 -8.56
N MET A 56 -24.32 -6.04 -7.68
CA MET A 56 -24.11 -5.73 -6.26
C MET A 56 -23.31 -6.83 -5.57
N VAL A 57 -23.69 -8.10 -5.77
CA VAL A 57 -22.99 -9.24 -5.15
C VAL A 57 -21.56 -9.33 -5.64
N ASN A 58 -21.31 -9.20 -6.95
CA ASN A 58 -19.95 -9.20 -7.50
C ASN A 58 -19.12 -8.03 -6.94
N GLY A 59 -19.68 -6.82 -6.91
CA GLY A 59 -18.99 -5.65 -6.35
C GLY A 59 -18.69 -5.78 -4.85
N ILE A 60 -19.56 -6.46 -4.08
CA ILE A 60 -19.29 -6.78 -2.67
C ILE A 60 -18.10 -7.74 -2.57
N ARG A 61 -18.05 -8.80 -3.38
CA ARG A 61 -16.94 -9.77 -3.36
C ARG A 61 -15.63 -9.15 -3.81
N ASP A 62 -15.64 -8.35 -4.88
CA ASP A 62 -14.47 -7.60 -5.32
C ASP A 62 -13.96 -6.65 -4.22
N CYS A 63 -14.87 -6.01 -3.48
CA CYS A 63 -14.51 -5.13 -2.37
C CYS A 63 -13.90 -5.91 -1.19
N GLU A 64 -14.47 -7.08 -0.83
CA GLU A 64 -13.91 -7.94 0.21
C GLU A 64 -12.48 -8.40 -0.13
N ASP A 65 -12.26 -8.84 -1.37
CA ASP A 65 -10.94 -9.23 -1.86
C ASP A 65 -9.96 -8.05 -1.84
N ALA A 66 -10.41 -6.85 -2.22
CA ALA A 66 -9.58 -5.65 -2.25
C ALA A 66 -9.22 -5.10 -0.86
N LEU A 67 -10.05 -5.30 0.16
CA LEU A 67 -9.74 -4.89 1.54
C LEU A 67 -8.55 -5.68 2.12
N GLY A 68 -8.39 -6.93 1.69
CA GLY A 68 -7.29 -7.79 2.10
C GLY A 68 -7.22 -8.01 3.61
N SER A 69 -6.01 -8.15 4.16
CA SER A 69 -5.77 -8.49 5.57
C SER A 69 -5.78 -7.29 6.52
N GLY A 70 -5.82 -6.06 6.00
CA GLY A 70 -5.57 -4.84 6.79
C GLY A 70 -4.13 -4.69 7.32
N VAL A 71 -3.24 -5.66 7.04
CA VAL A 71 -1.82 -5.59 7.42
C VAL A 71 -1.08 -4.79 6.37
N LYS A 72 -0.42 -3.70 6.79
CA LYS A 72 0.38 -2.86 5.89
C LYS A 72 1.76 -3.49 5.66
N GLU A 73 1.85 -4.36 4.66
CA GLU A 73 3.08 -5.02 4.27
C GLU A 73 3.20 -5.11 2.74
N PRO A 74 4.43 -5.16 2.18
CA PRO A 74 4.60 -5.40 0.75
C PRO A 74 4.20 -6.83 0.40
N THR A 75 3.59 -7.00 -0.76
CA THR A 75 3.42 -8.32 -1.38
C THR A 75 4.78 -8.95 -1.70
N GLN A 76 4.81 -10.26 -1.96
CA GLN A 76 6.05 -10.96 -2.33
C GLN A 76 6.71 -10.35 -3.59
N ILE A 77 5.90 -9.94 -4.57
CA ILE A 77 6.39 -9.32 -5.81
C ILE A 77 6.96 -7.93 -5.52
N GLU A 78 6.30 -7.13 -4.68
CA GLU A 78 6.82 -5.81 -4.28
C GLU A 78 8.10 -5.93 -3.45
N ALA A 79 8.19 -6.93 -2.56
CA ALA A 79 9.38 -7.20 -1.77
C ALA A 79 10.56 -7.59 -2.68
N ALA A 80 10.36 -8.48 -3.64
CA ALA A 80 11.38 -8.86 -4.61
C ALA A 80 11.84 -7.68 -5.48
N ASN A 81 10.93 -6.75 -5.82
CA ASN A 81 11.26 -5.56 -6.60
C ASN A 81 11.83 -4.40 -5.75
N SER A 82 11.92 -4.57 -4.43
CA SER A 82 12.31 -3.49 -3.53
C SER A 82 13.76 -3.06 -3.73
N GLU A 83 14.68 -4.00 -3.98
CA GLU A 83 16.09 -3.69 -4.25
C GLU A 83 16.28 -2.85 -5.50
N ALA A 84 15.60 -3.19 -6.60
CA ALA A 84 15.69 -2.43 -7.85
C ALA A 84 15.06 -1.03 -7.74
N SER A 85 13.98 -0.90 -6.97
CA SER A 85 13.17 0.33 -6.92
C SER A 85 13.59 1.32 -5.83
N ARG A 86 14.12 0.84 -4.70
CA ARG A 86 14.63 1.67 -3.59
C ARG A 86 15.92 2.37 -3.98
N LYS A 87 16.29 3.37 -3.18
CA LYS A 87 17.48 4.19 -3.41
C LYS A 87 18.47 4.02 -2.27
N SER A 88 19.74 4.15 -2.60
CA SER A 88 20.87 4.13 -1.68
C SER A 88 21.61 5.46 -1.72
N LEU A 89 22.43 5.70 -0.70
CA LEU A 89 23.45 6.75 -0.73
C LEU A 89 24.55 6.36 -1.73
N VAL A 90 24.86 7.27 -2.65
CA VAL A 90 25.89 7.12 -3.68
C VAL A 90 26.85 8.29 -3.56
N ALA A 91 28.16 8.04 -3.59
CA ALA A 91 29.15 9.11 -3.40
C ALA A 91 29.14 10.09 -4.59
N VAL A 92 29.17 11.40 -4.31
CA VAL A 92 29.24 12.43 -5.38
C VAL A 92 30.67 12.74 -5.83
N LYS A 93 31.65 12.13 -5.18
CA LYS A 93 33.08 12.29 -5.43
C LYS A 93 33.83 11.14 -4.76
N ASP A 94 35.08 10.94 -5.15
CA ASP A 94 35.98 10.02 -4.46
C ASP A 94 36.14 10.37 -2.96
N LEU A 95 35.90 9.39 -2.08
CA LEU A 95 36.14 9.52 -0.64
C LEU A 95 37.18 8.47 -0.20
N PRO A 96 38.40 8.89 0.19
CA PRO A 96 39.44 7.97 0.66
C PRO A 96 39.08 7.23 1.95
N ALA A 97 39.75 6.09 2.19
CA ALA A 97 39.67 5.42 3.50
C ALA A 97 40.09 6.37 4.63
N GLY A 98 39.43 6.27 5.78
CA GLY A 98 39.61 7.17 6.92
C GLY A 98 38.77 8.45 6.87
N THR A 99 38.13 8.76 5.73
CA THR A 99 37.19 9.89 5.61
C THR A 99 36.07 9.76 6.62
N THR A 100 35.79 10.85 7.35
CA THR A 100 34.66 10.94 8.28
C THR A 100 33.43 11.44 7.54
N ILE A 101 32.29 10.76 7.70
CA ILE A 101 31.02 11.18 7.10
C ILE A 101 30.48 12.39 7.86
N SER A 102 30.61 13.58 7.28
CA SER A 102 30.28 14.84 7.96
C SER A 102 29.01 15.51 7.44
N SER A 103 28.75 15.44 6.13
CA SER A 103 27.60 16.08 5.46
C SER A 103 26.93 15.14 4.47
N LEU A 104 25.63 15.36 4.24
CA LEU A 104 24.89 14.68 3.20
C LEU A 104 25.39 15.07 1.80
N ASP A 105 26.02 16.24 1.63
CA ASP A 105 26.58 16.69 0.35
C ASP A 105 27.73 15.82 -0.17
N MET A 106 28.23 14.89 0.66
CA MET A 106 29.16 13.85 0.23
C MET A 106 28.47 12.76 -0.60
N PHE A 107 27.14 12.73 -0.60
CA PHE A 107 26.31 11.72 -1.20
C PHE A 107 25.14 12.31 -2.00
N THR A 108 24.72 11.57 -3.00
CA THR A 108 23.45 11.73 -3.70
C THR A 108 22.63 10.46 -3.51
N VAL A 109 21.39 10.46 -4.00
CA VAL A 109 20.44 9.38 -3.78
C VAL A 109 20.03 8.78 -5.11
N LYS A 110 20.55 7.57 -5.41
CA LYS A 110 20.30 6.86 -6.67
C LYS A 110 19.83 5.43 -6.41
N ARG A 111 19.19 4.82 -7.41
CA ARG A 111 18.95 3.37 -7.44
C ARG A 111 20.27 2.65 -7.79
N PRO A 112 20.43 1.36 -7.45
CA PRO A 112 19.49 0.52 -6.72
C PRO A 112 19.55 0.74 -5.19
N GLY A 113 18.63 0.11 -4.47
CA GLY A 113 18.50 0.10 -3.01
C GLY A 113 19.34 -0.97 -2.32
N THR A 114 20.48 -1.36 -2.91
CA THR A 114 21.38 -2.41 -2.41
C THR A 114 22.45 -1.88 -1.43
N GLY A 115 22.45 -0.59 -1.15
CA GLY A 115 23.33 0.07 -0.19
C GLY A 115 22.58 0.72 0.96
N ILE A 116 23.26 1.63 1.65
CA ILE A 116 22.71 2.30 2.83
C ILE A 116 21.55 3.21 2.39
N PRO A 117 20.33 3.01 2.92
CA PRO A 117 19.21 3.87 2.60
C PRO A 117 19.43 5.31 3.10
N PRO A 118 18.95 6.33 2.37
CA PRO A 118 19.13 7.73 2.76
C PRO A 118 18.59 8.09 4.15
N TYR A 119 17.51 7.44 4.58
CA TYR A 119 16.93 7.67 5.91
C TYR A 119 17.83 7.20 7.06
N LEU A 120 18.85 6.36 6.78
CA LEU A 120 19.85 5.96 7.76
C LEU A 120 21.06 6.91 7.84
N PHE A 121 21.12 7.97 7.04
CA PHE A 121 22.27 8.88 7.01
C PHE A 121 22.65 9.40 8.41
N ASN A 122 21.66 9.78 9.22
CA ASN A 122 21.91 10.31 10.56
C ASN A 122 22.59 9.30 11.50
N PHE A 123 22.41 8.00 11.27
CA PHE A 123 23.07 6.95 12.06
C PHE A 123 24.53 6.74 11.66
N ILE A 124 24.87 7.00 10.39
CA ILE A 124 26.24 6.85 9.89
C ILE A 124 27.05 8.14 9.93
N LYS A 125 26.41 9.28 10.23
CA LYS A 125 27.07 10.56 10.40
C LYS A 125 28.08 10.48 11.54
N GLY A 126 29.31 10.91 11.27
CA GLY A 126 30.44 10.83 12.20
C GLY A 126 31.24 9.52 12.11
N MET A 127 30.73 8.49 11.43
CA MET A 127 31.50 7.26 11.19
C MET A 127 32.65 7.52 10.21
N LYS A 128 33.72 6.72 10.34
CA LYS A 128 34.87 6.74 9.43
C LYS A 128 34.80 5.57 8.45
N LEU A 129 35.07 5.85 7.18
CA LEU A 129 35.21 4.82 6.17
C LEU A 129 36.44 3.95 6.45
N SER A 130 36.27 2.63 6.39
CA SER A 130 37.35 1.64 6.47
C SER A 130 38.00 1.38 5.12
N LYS A 131 37.28 1.63 4.03
CA LYS A 131 37.70 1.49 2.64
C LYS A 131 37.34 2.75 1.85
N SER A 132 38.12 3.06 0.83
CA SER A 132 37.78 4.14 -0.10
C SER A 132 36.54 3.78 -0.91
N ILE A 133 35.79 4.80 -1.32
CA ILE A 133 34.62 4.72 -2.23
C ILE A 133 34.86 5.71 -3.38
N LYS A 134 34.56 5.31 -4.63
CA LYS A 134 34.71 6.20 -5.79
C LYS A 134 33.45 7.03 -6.01
N GLU A 135 33.60 8.12 -6.76
CA GLU A 135 32.44 8.83 -7.32
C GLU A 135 31.50 7.82 -8.01
N ASP A 136 30.20 8.00 -7.80
CA ASP A 136 29.13 7.14 -8.32
C ASP A 136 29.06 5.71 -7.78
N ASP A 137 29.94 5.32 -6.85
CA ASP A 137 29.80 4.06 -6.13
C ASP A 137 28.73 4.13 -5.03
N VAL A 138 28.02 3.02 -4.85
CA VAL A 138 27.02 2.85 -3.79
C VAL A 138 27.70 2.65 -2.44
N LEU A 139 27.33 3.47 -1.45
CA LEU A 139 27.76 3.28 -0.07
C LEU A 139 27.05 2.06 0.53
N THR A 140 27.83 1.09 0.96
CA THR A 140 27.37 -0.15 1.61
C THR A 140 28.06 -0.36 2.95
N GLU A 141 27.54 -1.27 3.78
CA GLU A 141 28.13 -1.64 5.07
C GLU A 141 29.60 -2.10 4.97
N ASN A 142 29.99 -2.68 3.83
CA ASN A 142 31.36 -3.14 3.57
C ASN A 142 32.42 -2.02 3.57
N HIS A 143 32.00 -0.76 3.54
CA HIS A 143 32.86 0.42 3.62
C HIS A 143 33.13 0.88 5.07
N PHE A 144 32.52 0.23 6.07
CA PHE A 144 32.77 0.48 7.48
C PHE A 144 33.55 -0.69 8.10
N LYS A 145 34.10 -0.49 9.30
CA LYS A 145 34.51 -1.62 10.16
C LYS A 145 33.35 -1.83 11.12
N LEU A 146 32.82 -3.06 11.15
CA LEU A 146 31.96 -3.51 12.25
C LEU A 146 32.77 -3.54 13.55
#